data_AF-A0A8R7TWN8-F1
#
_entry.id   AF-A0A8R7TWN8-F1
#
_cell.length_a   1.000
_cell.length_b   1.000
_cell.length_c   1.000
_cell.angle_alpha   90.00
_cell.angle_beta   90.00
_cell.angle_gamma   90.00
#
_symmetry.space_group_name_H-M   'P 1'
#
loop_
_entity.id
_entity.type
_entity.pdbx_description
1 polymer ?
#
loop_
_entity_poly.entity_id
_entity_poly.type
_entity_poly.pdbx_seq_one_letter_code
_entity_poly.pdbx_strand_id
1 'polypeptide(L)'
;MDRGRPLKKGEEAEKRRMRTHGDGIFATLVLRFGSRSSDTARHETRAPCTCLPAQLTGEEYLKHTITTHKLRPSSCSRHPPPLEPSPHQRGRGQKRIRTCLAFQLVIQVAVRLLPRLPGDTDRPLTASADRLAAMARAFGVGAAVLVVVSAFFAPALVTAQTGSCDDPLPTELVGNYSGLACSPVWNNFVLRYAQGGDNVLRVVLSAMYSSGWVGMAFSKDGLMVGSSAMVGWVGKKGQAHVKQFALNGKAPSMVVADRGFLVSNGHAHTVLVKQAKIYLAFQLNFDSQLKKQQVLFAFGSAIPVNDRLAEHQGKTSITFDFTTGSSSGSSFPSGLKRTHGALNLFAWGVLLPIGAIIARYCRGWDPLWFYLHGGIQFVGFILGLAGVVAGVSLYGKIQADVPAHRGLGIFVLVLGILQILAFFLRPNKDSKYRKYWNWYHHWVGRLVLFFAAVNIVLGIKVGGAGNPWKIGYGFSLAILLITIITLEVLVWTRRKNNSGATTTY
;
A
#
# COMPACT_ATOMS: atom_id res chain seq x y z
N MET A 1 -36.28 56.20 -2.04
CA MET A 1 -36.03 54.97 -2.81
C MET A 1 -34.81 54.28 -2.25
N ASP A 2 -35.04 53.04 -1.84
CA ASP A 2 -34.16 51.91 -1.52
C ASP A 2 -32.88 52.06 -0.66
N ARG A 3 -32.87 51.30 0.45
CA ARG A 3 -31.73 51.04 1.36
C ARG A 3 -31.24 49.62 1.15
N GLY A 4 -29.91 49.45 1.16
CA GLY A 4 -29.22 48.23 0.77
C GLY A 4 -29.37 46.98 1.65
N ARG A 5 -28.77 45.90 1.15
CA ARG A 5 -28.58 44.61 1.84
C ARG A 5 -27.24 43.99 1.41
N PRO A 6 -26.32 43.62 2.33
CA PRO A 6 -25.12 42.85 1.99
C PRO A 6 -25.30 41.38 2.35
N LEU A 7 -25.14 40.48 1.37
CA LEU A 7 -25.05 39.03 1.58
C LEU A 7 -23.74 38.54 0.95
N LYS A 8 -22.71 38.26 1.77
CA LYS A 8 -21.58 37.35 1.47
C LYS A 8 -20.51 37.18 2.57
N LYS A 9 -20.78 37.55 3.83
CA LYS A 9 -19.84 37.33 4.95
C LYS A 9 -20.11 36.06 5.80
N GLY A 10 -21.29 35.44 5.66
CA GLY A 10 -21.67 34.26 6.47
C GLY A 10 -21.03 32.95 6.03
N GLU A 11 -20.90 32.72 4.73
CA GLU A 11 -20.52 31.41 4.18
C GLU A 11 -19.02 31.07 4.36
N GLU A 12 -18.14 32.08 4.37
CA GLU A 12 -16.72 31.88 4.68
C GLU A 12 -16.45 31.70 6.19
N ALA A 13 -17.26 32.33 7.04
CA ALA A 13 -17.18 32.16 8.49
C ALA A 13 -17.62 30.75 8.91
N GLU A 14 -18.66 30.21 8.26
CA GLU A 14 -19.16 28.85 8.52
C GLU A 14 -18.19 27.76 8.01
N LYS A 15 -17.56 27.97 6.84
CA LYS A 15 -16.47 27.10 6.36
C LYS A 15 -15.22 27.12 7.25
N ARG A 16 -14.88 28.25 7.88
CA ARG A 16 -13.80 28.31 8.89
C ARG A 16 -14.19 27.62 10.20
N ARG A 17 -15.44 27.75 10.65
CA ARG A 17 -15.93 27.16 11.90
C ARG A 17 -16.03 25.62 11.84
N MET A 18 -16.40 25.06 10.70
CA MET A 18 -16.38 23.60 10.49
C MET A 18 -14.96 23.02 10.44
N ARG A 19 -13.97 23.81 9.98
CA ARG A 19 -12.57 23.37 9.87
C ARG A 19 -11.86 23.34 11.24
N THR A 20 -12.22 24.21 12.18
CA THR A 20 -11.65 24.23 13.54
C THR A 20 -12.34 23.25 14.50
N HIS A 21 -13.61 22.89 14.29
CA HIS A 21 -14.30 21.89 15.11
C HIS A 21 -13.89 20.44 14.77
N GLY A 22 -13.47 20.15 13.53
CA GLY A 22 -13.00 18.82 13.14
C GLY A 22 -11.70 18.39 13.82
N ASP A 23 -10.79 19.34 14.07
CA ASP A 23 -9.50 19.08 14.70
C ASP A 23 -9.63 18.89 16.23
N GLY A 24 -10.60 19.56 16.87
CA GLY A 24 -10.84 19.46 18.32
C GLY A 24 -11.49 18.14 18.76
N ILE A 25 -12.42 17.60 17.98
CA ILE A 25 -13.13 16.35 18.31
C ILE A 25 -12.18 15.14 18.27
N PHE A 26 -11.16 15.17 17.41
CA PHE A 26 -10.19 14.08 17.27
C PHE A 26 -9.18 14.03 18.44
N ALA A 27 -8.78 15.18 18.99
CA ALA A 27 -7.90 15.25 20.15
C ALA A 27 -8.57 14.77 21.45
N THR A 28 -9.88 15.02 21.62
CA THR A 28 -10.62 14.62 22.83
C THR A 28 -10.95 13.12 22.87
N LEU A 29 -11.07 12.44 21.73
CA LEU A 29 -11.39 11.00 21.68
C LEU A 29 -10.17 10.10 21.98
N VAL A 30 -8.96 10.57 21.68
CA VAL A 30 -7.71 9.80 21.88
C VAL A 30 -7.20 9.87 23.33
N LEU A 31 -7.45 10.98 24.04
CA LEU A 31 -6.91 11.18 25.41
C LEU A 31 -7.78 10.58 26.54
N ARG A 32 -9.03 10.17 26.26
CA ARG A 32 -9.97 9.72 27.30
C ARG A 32 -9.99 8.21 27.59
N PHE A 33 -9.22 7.41 26.85
CA PHE A 33 -9.14 5.94 27.04
C PHE A 33 -7.89 5.48 27.82
N GLY A 34 -7.07 6.41 28.33
CA GLY A 34 -5.77 6.10 28.97
C GLY A 34 -5.74 6.11 30.50
N SER A 35 -6.86 6.27 31.22
CA SER A 35 -6.83 6.30 32.69
C SER A 35 -8.13 5.77 33.29
N ARG A 36 -8.14 4.46 33.59
CA ARG A 36 -8.84 3.83 34.72
C ARG A 36 -8.68 2.32 34.64
N SER A 37 -7.80 1.76 35.46
CA SER A 37 -8.08 0.59 36.31
C SER A 37 -6.76 0.12 36.92
N SER A 38 -6.51 0.60 38.15
CA SER A 38 -5.73 -0.11 39.15
C SER A 38 -6.68 -0.36 40.31
N ASP A 39 -6.51 -1.52 40.94
CA ASP A 39 -7.03 -1.95 42.24
C ASP A 39 -8.27 -2.84 42.29
N THR A 40 -8.09 -3.87 43.13
CA THR A 40 -9.02 -4.86 43.70
C THR A 40 -9.37 -6.05 42.80
N ALA A 41 -9.29 -7.33 43.21
CA ALA A 41 -8.93 -7.93 44.49
C ALA A 41 -8.46 -9.39 44.27
N ARG A 42 -7.67 -9.86 45.25
CA ARG A 42 -7.07 -11.19 45.39
C ARG A 42 -7.94 -12.02 46.36
N HIS A 43 -8.26 -13.26 45.99
CA HIS A 43 -8.66 -14.38 46.88
C HIS A 43 -8.52 -15.66 46.01
N GLU A 44 -7.44 -16.43 46.09
CA GLU A 44 -7.10 -17.44 47.11
C GLU A 44 -8.14 -18.56 47.22
N THR A 45 -7.81 -19.76 46.70
CA THR A 45 -7.70 -21.02 47.49
C THR A 45 -7.52 -22.28 46.62
N ARG A 46 -6.50 -23.06 46.99
CA ARG A 46 -6.41 -24.53 47.15
C ARG A 46 -6.47 -25.49 45.93
N ALA A 47 -5.30 -26.08 45.66
CA ALA A 47 -5.09 -27.51 45.29
C ALA A 47 -5.48 -28.45 46.48
N PRO A 48 -5.43 -29.81 46.47
CA PRO A 48 -4.43 -30.73 45.85
C PRO A 48 -5.09 -32.02 45.25
N CYS A 49 -4.45 -33.02 44.61
CA CYS A 49 -3.47 -34.02 45.04
C CYS A 49 -3.17 -34.92 43.78
N THR A 50 -1.93 -35.07 43.32
CA THR A 50 -1.02 -36.26 43.51
C THR A 50 -1.63 -37.64 43.26
N CYS A 51 -1.06 -38.39 42.29
CA CYS A 51 -0.20 -39.57 42.54
C CYS A 51 0.31 -40.20 41.22
N LEU A 52 1.64 -40.30 41.11
CA LEU A 52 2.40 -41.27 40.29
C LEU A 52 2.60 -42.53 41.15
N PRO A 53 2.84 -43.71 40.56
CA PRO A 53 4.21 -44.16 40.20
C PRO A 53 4.19 -44.96 38.85
N ALA A 54 5.22 -45.59 38.26
CA ALA A 54 6.68 -45.52 38.19
C ALA A 54 7.12 -46.59 37.13
N GLN A 55 8.25 -46.35 36.43
CA GLN A 55 9.24 -47.31 35.86
C GLN A 55 8.78 -48.45 34.91
N LEU A 56 9.20 -48.53 33.62
CA LEU A 56 10.51 -48.78 32.97
C LEU A 56 10.93 -50.27 32.86
N THR A 57 11.50 -50.58 31.68
CA THR A 57 12.20 -51.79 31.16
C THR A 57 11.36 -52.65 30.19
N GLY A 58 11.82 -53.13 29.03
CA GLY A 58 13.10 -53.09 28.31
C GLY A 58 12.94 -53.63 26.86
N GLU A 59 14.05 -53.60 26.12
CA GLU A 59 14.48 -54.24 24.84
C GLU A 59 13.68 -55.46 24.28
N GLU A 60 13.72 -55.91 23.00
CA GLU A 60 14.75 -55.89 21.95
C GLU A 60 14.17 -56.36 20.57
N TYR A 61 15.01 -56.32 19.54
CA TYR A 61 14.88 -56.70 18.13
C TYR A 61 14.48 -58.17 17.79
N LEU A 62 13.88 -58.43 16.60
CA LEU A 62 14.48 -59.12 15.43
C LEU A 62 13.45 -59.73 14.41
N LYS A 63 13.66 -59.41 13.11
CA LYS A 63 13.44 -60.13 11.81
C LYS A 63 12.38 -61.25 11.68
N HIS A 64 11.62 -61.24 10.56
CA HIS A 64 11.87 -62.11 9.38
C HIS A 64 10.91 -61.87 8.19
N THR A 65 11.46 -62.04 6.99
CA THR A 65 10.88 -61.95 5.63
C THR A 65 10.50 -63.33 5.09
N ILE A 66 9.41 -63.45 4.30
CA ILE A 66 9.12 -64.53 3.32
C ILE A 66 8.36 -63.88 2.13
N THR A 67 8.98 -63.58 0.97
CA THR A 67 9.01 -64.33 -0.33
C THR A 67 7.65 -64.86 -0.82
N THR A 68 7.22 -64.89 -2.09
CA THR A 68 7.61 -64.48 -3.45
C THR A 68 6.45 -64.95 -4.33
N HIS A 69 6.09 -64.27 -5.43
CA HIS A 69 5.76 -64.98 -6.68
C HIS A 69 5.94 -64.07 -7.90
N LYS A 70 6.53 -64.67 -8.93
CA LYS A 70 7.12 -64.09 -10.13
C LYS A 70 6.36 -64.71 -11.32
N LEU A 71 5.84 -63.90 -12.23
CA LEU A 71 5.43 -64.33 -13.58
C LEU A 71 6.09 -63.41 -14.62
N ARG A 72 6.55 -64.02 -15.71
CA ARG A 72 7.43 -63.49 -16.76
C ARG A 72 6.61 -63.40 -18.10
N PRO A 73 7.18 -63.01 -19.26
CA PRO A 73 6.83 -61.79 -19.98
C PRO A 73 6.25 -62.03 -21.40
N SER A 74 5.79 -60.98 -22.07
CA SER A 74 5.66 -60.99 -23.53
C SER A 74 5.97 -59.61 -24.18
N SER A 75 6.91 -59.68 -25.12
CA SER A 75 7.16 -58.86 -26.34
C SER A 75 7.18 -57.32 -26.31
N CYS A 76 8.36 -56.79 -26.65
CA CYS A 76 8.63 -55.43 -27.14
C CYS A 76 8.20 -55.21 -28.61
N SER A 77 7.79 -53.97 -28.94
CA SER A 77 8.05 -53.36 -30.26
C SER A 77 8.63 -51.95 -30.06
N ARG A 78 9.67 -51.62 -30.82
CA ARG A 78 10.47 -50.38 -30.72
C ARG A 78 9.83 -49.24 -31.53
N HIS A 79 9.75 -48.05 -30.94
CA HIS A 79 9.62 -46.78 -31.66
C HIS A 79 10.90 -45.93 -31.46
N PRO A 80 11.28 -45.06 -32.42
CA PRO A 80 12.52 -44.29 -32.38
C PRO A 80 12.43 -43.16 -31.32
N PRO A 81 13.57 -42.68 -30.80
CA PRO A 81 13.58 -41.63 -29.79
C PRO A 81 13.16 -40.27 -30.41
N PRO A 82 12.42 -39.42 -29.68
CA PRO A 82 12.18 -38.06 -30.12
C PRO A 82 13.45 -37.21 -29.97
N LEU A 83 13.69 -36.36 -30.96
CA LEU A 83 14.76 -35.38 -31.07
C LEU A 83 14.87 -34.49 -29.81
N GLU A 84 16.11 -34.27 -29.38
CA GLU A 84 16.49 -33.35 -28.32
C GLU A 84 16.17 -31.89 -28.69
N PRO A 85 15.54 -31.08 -27.81
CA PRO A 85 15.38 -29.65 -28.05
C PRO A 85 16.62 -28.86 -27.60
N SER A 86 17.03 -27.93 -28.47
CA SER A 86 18.13 -26.96 -28.32
C SER A 86 18.13 -26.17 -26.99
N PRO A 87 19.30 -25.69 -26.48
CA PRO A 87 19.48 -25.20 -25.10
C PRO A 87 18.71 -23.91 -24.73
N HIS A 88 18.04 -23.26 -25.67
CA HIS A 88 17.41 -21.94 -25.45
C HIS A 88 15.95 -21.96 -24.93
N GLN A 89 15.34 -23.12 -24.66
CA GLN A 89 13.97 -23.20 -24.11
C GLN A 89 13.84 -23.71 -22.65
N ARG A 90 14.93 -24.12 -21.98
CA ARG A 90 14.87 -24.63 -20.58
C ARG A 90 14.54 -23.58 -19.51
N GLY A 91 14.63 -22.27 -19.80
CA GLY A 91 14.48 -21.21 -18.79
C GLY A 91 13.04 -20.71 -18.50
N ARG A 92 12.09 -20.85 -19.44
CA ARG A 92 10.73 -20.27 -19.31
C ARG A 92 9.62 -21.30 -19.06
N GLY A 93 9.73 -22.51 -19.60
CA GLY A 93 8.73 -23.58 -19.40
C GLY A 93 8.75 -24.17 -17.99
N GLN A 94 9.94 -24.31 -17.40
CA GLN A 94 10.11 -24.97 -16.10
C GLN A 94 9.65 -24.09 -14.91
N LYS A 95 9.62 -22.77 -15.07
CA LYS A 95 9.05 -21.83 -14.08
C LYS A 95 7.52 -21.83 -14.09
N ARG A 96 6.87 -21.91 -15.26
CA ARG A 96 5.40 -22.01 -15.41
C ARG A 96 4.85 -23.35 -14.92
N ILE A 97 5.56 -24.45 -15.20
CA ILE A 97 5.15 -25.79 -14.75
C ILE A 97 5.33 -25.94 -13.22
N ARG A 98 6.38 -25.36 -12.64
CA ARG A 98 6.56 -25.31 -11.17
C ARG A 98 5.50 -24.45 -10.46
N THR A 99 5.00 -23.38 -11.07
CA THR A 99 3.91 -22.55 -10.50
C THR A 99 2.55 -23.27 -10.56
N CYS A 100 2.25 -23.97 -11.65
CA CYS A 100 1.03 -24.79 -11.73
C CYS A 100 1.06 -26.01 -10.80
N LEU A 101 2.22 -26.69 -10.66
CA LEU A 101 2.36 -27.79 -9.70
C LEU A 101 2.30 -27.32 -8.25
N ALA A 102 2.84 -26.13 -7.91
CA ALA A 102 2.73 -25.56 -6.57
C ALA A 102 1.29 -25.09 -6.25
N PHE A 103 0.56 -24.57 -7.23
CA PHE A 103 -0.86 -24.19 -7.10
C PHE A 103 -1.76 -25.43 -6.91
N GLN A 104 -1.48 -26.50 -7.67
CA GLN A 104 -2.07 -27.82 -7.45
C GLN A 104 -1.68 -28.38 -6.07
N LEU A 105 -0.44 -28.19 -5.60
CA LEU A 105 0.00 -28.67 -4.29
C LEU A 105 -0.70 -27.93 -3.14
N VAL A 106 -0.88 -26.60 -3.23
CA VAL A 106 -1.59 -25.81 -2.20
C VAL A 106 -3.07 -26.18 -2.16
N ILE A 107 -3.71 -26.37 -3.32
CA ILE A 107 -5.10 -26.82 -3.40
C ILE A 107 -5.21 -28.28 -2.92
N GLN A 108 -4.29 -29.17 -3.30
CA GLN A 108 -4.31 -30.56 -2.85
C GLN A 108 -3.97 -30.71 -1.37
N VAL A 109 -3.11 -29.88 -0.79
CA VAL A 109 -2.85 -29.84 0.65
C VAL A 109 -4.06 -29.28 1.39
N ALA A 110 -4.70 -28.22 0.89
CA ALA A 110 -5.94 -27.68 1.47
C ALA A 110 -7.12 -28.66 1.36
N VAL A 111 -7.21 -29.44 0.27
CA VAL A 111 -8.25 -30.46 0.03
C VAL A 111 -7.96 -31.74 0.81
N ARG A 112 -6.70 -32.16 0.98
CA ARG A 112 -6.32 -33.34 1.78
C ARG A 112 -6.34 -33.08 3.29
N LEU A 113 -6.32 -31.82 3.74
CA LEU A 113 -6.42 -31.43 5.15
C LEU A 113 -7.86 -31.08 5.60
N LEU A 114 -8.84 -31.14 4.69
CA LEU A 114 -10.27 -31.10 5.04
C LEU A 114 -10.69 -32.48 5.59
N PRO A 115 -11.26 -32.59 6.81
CA PRO A 115 -11.73 -33.88 7.31
C PRO A 115 -12.91 -34.39 6.45
N ARG A 116 -12.87 -35.67 6.07
CA ARG A 116 -14.12 -36.44 5.95
C ARG A 116 -14.70 -36.51 7.36
N LEU A 117 -15.90 -35.95 7.55
CA LEU A 117 -16.60 -36.02 8.83
C LEU A 117 -16.88 -37.50 9.16
N PRO A 118 -16.59 -38.00 10.37
CA PRO A 118 -17.07 -39.29 10.81
C PRO A 118 -18.60 -39.25 10.88
N GLY A 119 -19.23 -40.27 10.32
CA GLY A 119 -20.64 -40.55 10.56
C GLY A 119 -20.86 -40.85 12.04
N ASP A 120 -22.02 -40.42 12.50
CA ASP A 120 -22.60 -40.57 13.82
C ASP A 120 -22.32 -41.96 14.42
N THR A 121 -21.64 -42.04 15.56
CA THR A 121 -21.76 -43.14 16.54
C THR A 121 -21.07 -42.75 17.86
N ASP A 122 -21.81 -42.92 18.95
CA ASP A 122 -21.52 -42.55 20.33
C ASP A 122 -20.19 -43.09 20.91
N ARG A 123 -19.30 -42.22 21.44
CA ARG A 123 -18.38 -42.52 22.57
C ARG A 123 -17.94 -41.25 23.32
N PRO A 124 -17.99 -41.19 24.67
CA PRO A 124 -17.47 -40.08 25.47
C PRO A 124 -16.03 -40.34 25.98
N LEU A 125 -15.33 -39.24 26.34
CA LEU A 125 -13.99 -39.10 27.00
C LEU A 125 -12.75 -38.72 26.16
N THR A 126 -12.76 -38.63 24.82
CA THR A 126 -11.60 -38.08 24.04
C THR A 126 -11.77 -36.62 23.58
N ALA A 127 -12.94 -36.02 23.86
CA ALA A 127 -13.35 -34.75 23.28
C ALA A 127 -12.46 -33.54 23.63
N SER A 128 -11.69 -33.54 24.73
CA SER A 128 -10.84 -32.40 25.10
C SER A 128 -9.48 -32.42 24.40
N ALA A 129 -8.82 -33.57 24.33
CA ALA A 129 -7.54 -33.75 23.65
C ALA A 129 -7.69 -33.65 22.13
N ASP A 130 -8.77 -34.19 21.57
CA ASP A 130 -9.09 -34.06 20.14
C ASP A 130 -9.42 -32.61 19.77
N ARG A 131 -10.09 -31.86 20.65
CA ARG A 131 -10.34 -30.42 20.47
C ARG A 131 -9.07 -29.59 20.57
N LEU A 132 -8.17 -29.89 21.51
CA LEU A 132 -6.86 -29.24 21.64
C LEU A 132 -5.95 -29.56 20.45
N ALA A 133 -5.93 -30.80 19.97
CA ALA A 133 -5.18 -31.20 18.78
C ALA A 133 -5.77 -30.58 17.50
N ALA A 134 -7.10 -30.50 17.38
CA ALA A 134 -7.76 -29.81 16.28
C ALA A 134 -7.50 -28.29 16.31
N MET A 135 -7.50 -27.66 17.49
CA MET A 135 -7.12 -26.26 17.67
C MET A 135 -5.65 -26.03 17.32
N ALA A 136 -4.72 -26.84 17.81
CA ALA A 136 -3.29 -26.74 17.49
C ALA A 136 -3.02 -26.94 15.99
N ARG A 137 -3.70 -27.89 15.34
CA ARG A 137 -3.60 -28.14 13.90
C ARG A 137 -4.20 -26.99 13.08
N ALA A 138 -5.31 -26.41 13.51
CA ALA A 138 -5.93 -25.29 12.82
C ALA A 138 -5.19 -23.94 13.07
N PHE A 139 -4.55 -23.77 14.23
CA PHE A 139 -3.54 -22.73 14.45
C PHE A 139 -2.33 -22.94 13.55
N GLY A 140 -1.87 -24.18 13.37
CA GLY A 140 -0.82 -24.54 12.43
C GLY A 140 -1.18 -24.25 10.97
N VAL A 141 -2.42 -24.53 10.56
CA VAL A 141 -2.94 -24.22 9.21
C VAL A 141 -3.14 -22.71 9.02
N GLY A 142 -3.68 -22.00 10.01
CA GLY A 142 -3.82 -20.55 9.99
C GLY A 142 -2.47 -19.83 9.94
N ALA A 143 -1.50 -20.30 10.73
CA ALA A 143 -0.13 -19.83 10.72
C ALA A 143 0.57 -20.20 9.40
N ALA A 144 0.38 -21.40 8.86
CA ALA A 144 0.95 -21.80 7.57
C ALA A 144 0.37 -20.99 6.40
N VAL A 145 -0.93 -20.71 6.38
CA VAL A 145 -1.55 -19.83 5.37
C VAL A 145 -1.05 -18.39 5.53
N LEU A 146 -0.95 -17.89 6.76
CA LEU A 146 -0.41 -16.57 7.04
C LEU A 146 1.06 -16.46 6.63
N VAL A 147 1.88 -17.48 6.93
CA VAL A 147 3.31 -17.58 6.56
C VAL A 147 3.49 -17.75 5.06
N VAL A 148 2.68 -18.57 4.39
CA VAL A 148 2.73 -18.74 2.94
C VAL A 148 2.30 -17.45 2.23
N VAL A 149 1.22 -16.81 2.68
CA VAL A 149 0.78 -15.51 2.13
C VAL A 149 1.80 -14.42 2.40
N SER A 150 2.36 -14.32 3.61
CA SER A 150 3.40 -13.32 3.94
C SER A 150 4.75 -13.62 3.27
N ALA A 151 5.11 -14.88 3.02
CA ALA A 151 6.29 -15.28 2.24
C ALA A 151 6.16 -14.92 0.75
N PHE A 152 4.95 -14.93 0.19
CA PHE A 152 4.68 -14.41 -1.16
C PHE A 152 4.75 -12.88 -1.24
N PHE A 153 4.74 -12.16 -0.11
CA PHE A 153 4.90 -10.71 -0.02
C PHE A 153 6.32 -10.25 0.36
N ALA A 154 7.23 -11.17 0.72
CA ALA A 154 8.65 -10.84 0.90
C ALA A 154 9.29 -10.14 -0.32
N PRO A 155 8.88 -10.40 -1.59
CA PRO A 155 9.39 -9.63 -2.72
C PRO A 155 8.79 -8.22 -2.82
N ALA A 156 7.67 -7.92 -2.14
CA ALA A 156 7.00 -6.62 -2.22
C ALA A 156 7.62 -5.55 -1.31
N LEU A 157 8.68 -5.89 -0.56
CA LEU A 157 9.64 -4.89 -0.13
C LEU A 157 10.52 -4.41 -1.31
N VAL A 158 9.93 -4.26 -2.51
CA VAL A 158 10.60 -3.63 -3.64
C VAL A 158 11.01 -2.24 -3.23
N THR A 159 12.32 -2.07 -3.08
CA THR A 159 13.01 -0.79 -3.14
C THR A 159 12.70 -0.19 -4.50
N ALA A 160 11.55 0.46 -4.63
CA ALA A 160 11.31 1.37 -5.74
C ALA A 160 12.35 2.48 -5.58
N GLN A 161 13.37 2.45 -6.43
CA GLN A 161 14.45 3.42 -6.41
C GLN A 161 13.85 4.83 -6.56
N THR A 162 14.17 5.69 -5.60
CA THR A 162 14.15 7.14 -5.78
C THR A 162 15.01 7.45 -7.00
N GLY A 163 14.57 8.39 -7.86
CA GLY A 163 15.22 8.66 -9.16
C GLY A 163 16.74 8.67 -9.06
N SER A 164 17.40 7.84 -9.88
CA SER A 164 18.86 7.68 -9.81
C SER A 164 19.55 8.62 -10.80
N CYS A 165 20.78 9.01 -10.44
CA CYS A 165 21.69 9.69 -11.35
C CYS A 165 22.14 8.80 -12.52
N ASP A 166 21.95 7.49 -12.40
CA ASP A 166 22.32 6.49 -13.41
C ASP A 166 21.45 6.56 -14.68
N ASP A 167 20.28 7.21 -14.62
CA ASP A 167 19.40 7.35 -15.77
C ASP A 167 20.03 8.29 -16.83
N PRO A 168 20.18 7.87 -18.11
CA PRO A 168 20.72 8.73 -19.14
C PRO A 168 19.79 9.90 -19.47
N LEU A 169 20.36 11.02 -19.90
CA LEU A 169 19.59 12.14 -20.44
C LEU A 169 19.00 11.79 -21.82
N PRO A 170 17.77 12.25 -22.14
CA PRO A 170 17.22 12.14 -23.48
C PRO A 170 18.16 12.73 -24.53
N THR A 171 18.28 12.08 -25.70
CA THR A 171 19.20 12.47 -26.78
C THR A 171 18.99 13.90 -27.24
N GLU A 172 17.76 14.42 -27.14
CA GLU A 172 17.40 15.80 -27.47
C GLU A 172 18.06 16.83 -26.53
N LEU A 173 18.46 16.42 -25.32
CA LEU A 173 19.14 17.28 -24.35
C LEU A 173 20.66 17.06 -24.33
N VAL A 174 21.16 15.92 -24.81
CA VAL A 174 22.59 15.54 -24.72
C VAL A 174 23.52 16.54 -25.41
N GLY A 175 23.08 17.18 -26.50
CA GLY A 175 23.91 18.16 -27.23
C GLY A 175 24.32 19.37 -26.38
N ASN A 176 23.36 20.03 -25.72
CA ASN A 176 23.61 21.25 -24.94
C ASN A 176 23.88 20.99 -23.45
N TYR A 177 23.62 19.76 -22.97
CA TYR A 177 23.62 19.41 -21.56
C TYR A 177 24.43 18.14 -21.26
N SER A 178 25.61 18.00 -21.86
CA SER A 178 26.59 16.95 -21.55
C SER A 178 27.49 17.35 -20.36
N GLY A 179 28.06 16.33 -19.69
CA GLY A 179 29.03 16.54 -18.60
C GLY A 179 28.47 17.18 -17.32
N LEU A 180 27.16 17.07 -17.09
CA LEU A 180 26.53 17.64 -15.89
C LEU A 180 26.80 16.78 -14.65
N ALA A 181 27.17 17.41 -13.54
CA ALA A 181 27.10 16.81 -12.22
C ALA A 181 25.64 16.46 -11.89
N CYS A 182 25.43 15.44 -11.06
CA CYS A 182 24.09 14.95 -10.75
C CYS A 182 23.89 14.76 -9.24
N SER A 183 22.75 15.24 -8.74
CA SER A 183 22.35 15.08 -7.34
C SER A 183 20.84 14.83 -7.22
N PRO A 184 20.40 13.74 -6.54
CA PRO A 184 19.00 13.57 -6.15
C PRO A 184 18.66 14.57 -5.03
N VAL A 185 17.75 15.52 -5.30
CA VAL A 185 17.55 16.68 -4.41
C VAL A 185 16.30 16.57 -3.54
N TRP A 186 15.19 16.04 -4.05
CA TRP A 186 13.93 15.99 -3.30
C TRP A 186 12.88 15.07 -3.93
N ASN A 187 12.27 14.17 -3.14
CA ASN A 187 11.24 13.24 -3.63
C ASN A 187 11.73 12.38 -4.82
N ASN A 188 11.31 12.74 -6.03
CA ASN A 188 11.68 12.15 -7.31
C ASN A 188 12.43 13.15 -8.22
N PHE A 189 12.82 14.31 -7.68
CA PHE A 189 13.56 15.35 -8.37
C PHE A 189 15.04 14.99 -8.36
N VAL A 190 15.60 14.92 -9.56
CA VAL A 190 17.04 14.80 -9.80
C VAL A 190 17.50 16.06 -10.50
N LEU A 191 18.45 16.75 -9.87
CA LEU A 191 19.09 17.95 -10.40
C LEU A 191 20.38 17.55 -11.10
N ARG A 192 20.44 17.79 -12.41
CA ARG A 192 21.70 17.77 -13.15
C ARG A 192 22.13 19.18 -13.45
N TYR A 193 23.39 19.51 -13.19
CA TYR A 193 23.87 20.87 -13.30
C TYR A 193 25.35 20.96 -13.70
N ALA A 194 25.73 22.08 -14.29
CA ALA A 194 27.13 22.46 -14.50
C ALA A 194 27.23 23.98 -14.47
N GLN A 195 28.36 24.47 -13.97
CA GLN A 195 28.67 25.90 -13.98
C GLN A 195 29.93 26.11 -14.81
N GLY A 196 29.81 26.89 -15.89
CA GLY A 196 30.95 27.25 -16.75
C GLY A 196 31.79 28.39 -16.16
N GLY A 197 32.94 28.65 -16.77
CA GLY A 197 33.80 29.81 -16.43
C GLY A 197 33.19 31.17 -16.84
N ASP A 198 32.11 31.14 -17.60
CA ASP A 198 31.27 32.26 -18.03
C ASP A 198 30.18 32.65 -17.01
N ASN A 199 30.23 32.09 -15.79
CA ASN A 199 29.21 32.21 -14.76
C ASN A 199 27.80 31.75 -15.19
N VAL A 200 27.71 30.93 -16.25
CA VAL A 200 26.45 30.36 -16.71
C VAL A 200 26.18 29.05 -15.98
N LEU A 201 25.05 28.98 -15.30
CA LEU A 201 24.51 27.77 -14.70
C LEU A 201 23.62 27.05 -15.72
N ARG A 202 24.04 25.86 -16.14
CA ARG A 202 23.25 24.93 -16.94
C ARG A 202 22.52 23.98 -16.00
N VAL A 203 21.19 23.89 -16.13
CA VAL A 203 20.34 23.03 -15.30
C VAL A 203 19.52 22.10 -16.18
N VAL A 204 19.44 20.83 -15.79
CA VAL A 204 18.40 19.90 -16.19
C VAL A 204 17.76 19.32 -14.93
N LEU A 205 16.54 19.77 -14.64
CA LEU A 205 15.73 19.23 -13.57
C LEU A 205 14.83 18.13 -14.12
N SER A 206 14.85 16.95 -13.50
CA SER A 206 13.99 15.85 -13.91
C SER A 206 13.14 15.33 -12.75
N ALA A 207 11.88 15.00 -13.03
CA ALA A 207 10.96 14.43 -12.05
C ALA A 207 9.95 13.51 -12.74
N MET A 208 9.36 12.55 -12.01
CA MET A 208 8.22 11.78 -12.56
C MET A 208 7.06 12.75 -12.85
N TYR A 209 6.45 12.58 -14.00
CA TYR A 209 5.44 13.48 -14.55
C TYR A 209 4.24 12.70 -15.07
N SER A 210 3.05 13.18 -14.70
CA SER A 210 1.79 12.71 -15.28
C SER A 210 1.02 13.84 -15.94
N SER A 211 0.98 15.01 -15.30
CA SER A 211 0.36 16.24 -15.79
C SER A 211 0.81 17.42 -14.93
N GLY A 212 0.52 18.64 -15.39
CA GLY A 212 0.74 19.87 -14.63
C GLY A 212 2.12 20.48 -14.86
N TRP A 213 2.74 21.01 -13.82
CA TRP A 213 3.97 21.80 -13.90
C TRP A 213 5.01 21.37 -12.86
N VAL A 214 6.29 21.58 -13.18
CA VAL A 214 7.42 21.45 -12.25
C VAL A 214 8.21 22.75 -12.23
N GLY A 215 8.74 23.13 -11.07
CA GLY A 215 9.46 24.38 -10.90
C GLY A 215 10.68 24.24 -10.02
N MET A 216 11.69 25.04 -10.33
CA MET A 216 12.86 25.29 -9.51
C MET A 216 12.99 26.80 -9.32
N ALA A 217 13.11 27.26 -8.07
CA ALA A 217 13.26 28.67 -7.75
C ALA A 217 14.55 28.95 -6.99
N PHE A 218 15.06 30.16 -7.18
CA PHE A 218 16.20 30.70 -6.47
C PHE A 218 15.68 31.70 -5.45
N SER A 219 16.13 31.54 -4.21
CA SER A 219 15.66 32.30 -3.05
C SER A 219 16.84 32.90 -2.27
N LYS A 220 16.64 34.05 -1.64
CA LYS A 220 17.67 34.63 -0.75
C LYS A 220 17.61 34.06 0.67
N ASP A 221 16.41 33.68 1.12
CA ASP A 221 16.10 33.30 2.49
C ASP A 221 15.46 31.90 2.62
N GLY A 222 15.24 31.21 1.50
CA GLY A 222 14.55 29.92 1.46
C GLY A 222 13.01 30.04 1.49
N LEU A 223 12.47 31.25 1.39
CA LEU A 223 11.03 31.49 1.32
C LEU A 223 10.57 31.68 -0.11
N MET A 224 9.33 31.26 -0.38
CA MET A 224 8.69 31.44 -1.68
C MET A 224 8.57 32.91 -2.06
N VAL A 225 8.14 33.76 -1.12
CA VAL A 225 7.88 35.18 -1.38
C VAL A 225 9.21 35.91 -1.56
N GLY A 226 9.37 36.64 -2.67
CA GLY A 226 10.61 37.32 -3.04
C GLY A 226 11.57 36.46 -3.87
N SER A 227 11.20 35.22 -4.19
CA SER A 227 11.99 34.33 -5.06
C SER A 227 11.65 34.49 -6.54
N SER A 228 12.53 33.99 -7.40
CA SER A 228 12.30 33.89 -8.85
C SER A 228 12.44 32.44 -9.30
N ALA A 229 11.47 31.96 -10.09
CA ALA A 229 11.35 30.54 -10.44
C ALA A 229 11.40 30.31 -11.95
N MET A 230 12.05 29.23 -12.37
CA MET A 230 11.89 28.64 -13.70
C MET A 230 10.88 27.50 -13.60
N VAL A 231 9.83 27.57 -14.41
CA VAL A 231 8.71 26.62 -14.37
C VAL A 231 8.47 26.05 -15.75
N GLY A 232 8.31 24.73 -15.80
CA GLY A 232 8.12 23.95 -17.01
C GLY A 232 6.84 23.12 -16.98
N TRP A 233 6.10 23.12 -18.08
CA TRP A 233 4.93 22.26 -18.28
C TRP A 233 4.69 21.92 -19.74
N VAL A 234 3.87 20.90 -19.98
CA VAL A 234 3.33 20.58 -21.30
C VAL A 234 1.84 20.91 -21.30
N GLY A 235 1.42 21.80 -22.19
CA GLY A 235 0.03 22.22 -22.36
C GLY A 235 -0.85 21.10 -22.90
N LYS A 236 -2.18 21.31 -22.87
CA LYS A 236 -3.16 20.30 -23.34
C LYS A 236 -2.97 19.88 -24.80
N LYS A 237 -2.41 20.76 -25.64
CA LYS A 237 -2.11 20.51 -27.06
C LYS A 237 -0.73 19.86 -27.28
N GLY A 238 -0.04 19.42 -26.22
CA GLY A 238 1.31 18.86 -26.31
C GLY A 238 2.43 19.91 -26.46
N GLN A 239 2.10 21.21 -26.43
CA GLN A 239 3.07 22.29 -26.54
C GLN A 239 3.88 22.40 -25.25
N ALA A 240 5.21 22.46 -25.37
CA ALA A 240 6.11 22.67 -24.25
C ALA A 240 6.17 24.16 -23.90
N HIS A 241 6.11 24.46 -22.60
CA HIS A 241 6.22 25.82 -22.08
C HIS A 241 7.28 25.86 -20.98
N VAL A 242 8.18 26.84 -21.08
CA VAL A 242 9.08 27.21 -20.00
C VAL A 242 8.94 28.71 -19.79
N LYS A 243 8.66 29.10 -18.55
CA LYS A 243 8.55 30.51 -18.18
C LYS A 243 9.23 30.78 -16.86
N GLN A 244 9.72 32.01 -16.74
CA GLN A 244 10.16 32.57 -15.48
C GLN A 244 8.96 33.14 -14.71
N PHE A 245 8.99 33.06 -13.38
CA PHE A 245 7.96 33.61 -12.51
C PHE A 245 8.56 34.40 -11.36
N ALA A 246 8.05 35.62 -11.15
CA ALA A 246 8.29 36.40 -9.94
C ALA A 246 7.29 35.95 -8.87
N LEU A 247 7.77 35.47 -7.73
CA LEU A 247 6.95 34.96 -6.65
C LEU A 247 6.75 36.05 -5.59
N ASN A 248 5.93 37.06 -5.89
CA ASN A 248 5.75 38.23 -5.01
C ASN A 248 4.78 37.98 -3.84
N GLY A 249 4.12 36.83 -3.81
CA GLY A 249 3.14 36.47 -2.79
C GLY A 249 2.60 35.05 -2.98
N LYS A 250 1.72 34.63 -2.06
CA LYS A 250 1.09 33.29 -2.11
C LYS A 250 -0.19 33.26 -2.94
N ALA A 251 -0.78 34.42 -3.24
CA ALA A 251 -1.96 34.51 -4.08
C ALA A 251 -1.59 34.32 -5.57
N PRO A 252 -2.43 33.65 -6.39
CA PRO A 252 -2.13 33.45 -7.82
C PRO A 252 -1.89 34.75 -8.60
N SER A 253 -2.50 35.87 -8.18
CA SER A 253 -2.28 37.19 -8.79
C SER A 253 -0.88 37.77 -8.53
N MET A 254 -0.19 37.28 -7.50
CA MET A 254 1.14 37.73 -7.10
C MET A 254 2.24 36.80 -7.62
N VAL A 255 1.88 35.76 -8.38
CA VAL A 255 2.79 34.86 -9.09
C VAL A 255 2.76 35.27 -10.55
N VAL A 256 3.73 36.10 -10.96
CA VAL A 256 3.69 36.82 -12.24
C VAL A 256 4.65 36.18 -13.24
N ALA A 257 4.11 35.69 -14.35
CA ALA A 257 4.89 35.12 -15.45
C ALA A 257 5.76 36.18 -16.15
N ASP A 258 6.85 35.70 -16.76
CA ASP A 258 7.82 36.47 -17.55
C ASP A 258 8.46 37.65 -16.77
N ARG A 259 8.48 37.55 -15.43
CA ARG A 259 9.12 38.51 -14.53
C ARG A 259 10.00 37.79 -13.52
N GLY A 260 10.91 38.54 -12.91
CA GLY A 260 11.79 38.10 -11.82
C GLY A 260 13.23 38.53 -12.06
N PHE A 261 14.15 38.08 -11.21
CA PHE A 261 15.56 38.51 -11.26
C PHE A 261 16.49 37.53 -11.99
N LEU A 262 16.00 36.39 -12.46
CA LEU A 262 16.81 35.45 -13.24
C LEU A 262 17.04 36.02 -14.64
N VAL A 263 18.27 35.88 -15.14
CA VAL A 263 18.68 36.35 -16.46
C VAL A 263 19.05 35.15 -17.31
N SER A 264 18.55 35.08 -18.56
CA SER A 264 18.89 34.03 -19.51
C SER A 264 19.41 34.60 -20.83
N ASN A 265 20.43 33.95 -21.41
CA ASN A 265 21.14 34.37 -22.63
C ASN A 265 20.45 34.00 -23.96
N GLY A 266 19.12 33.93 -24.02
CA GLY A 266 18.40 33.70 -25.28
C GLY A 266 18.57 32.30 -25.90
N HIS A 267 19.21 31.35 -25.21
CA HIS A 267 19.19 29.93 -25.59
C HIS A 267 17.85 29.29 -25.25
N ALA A 268 17.35 28.42 -26.13
CA ALA A 268 16.05 27.79 -25.98
C ALA A 268 15.96 26.94 -24.70
N HIS A 269 15.20 27.44 -23.72
CA HIS A 269 14.71 26.63 -22.62
C HIS A 269 13.87 25.49 -23.17
N THR A 270 14.08 24.29 -22.63
CA THR A 270 13.45 23.09 -23.16
C THR A 270 12.69 22.37 -22.07
N VAL A 271 11.44 21.99 -22.38
CA VAL A 271 10.69 21.01 -21.59
C VAL A 271 10.39 19.81 -22.46
N LEU A 272 10.71 18.63 -21.95
CA LEU A 272 10.49 17.36 -22.62
C LEU A 272 9.83 16.38 -21.66
N VAL A 273 8.87 15.60 -22.16
CA VAL A 273 8.29 14.48 -21.42
C VAL A 273 8.63 13.17 -22.14
N LYS A 274 9.40 12.29 -21.48
CA LYS A 274 9.77 10.96 -21.98
C LYS A 274 9.60 9.95 -20.85
N GLN A 275 9.02 8.79 -21.16
CA GLN A 275 8.92 7.66 -20.22
C GLN A 275 8.38 8.06 -18.82
N ALA A 276 7.30 8.85 -18.80
CA ALA A 276 6.70 9.39 -17.56
C ALA A 276 7.62 10.26 -16.69
N LYS A 277 8.68 10.85 -17.26
CA LYS A 277 9.50 11.90 -16.66
C LYS A 277 9.35 13.19 -17.44
N ILE A 278 9.29 14.30 -16.73
CA ILE A 278 9.50 15.63 -17.30
C ILE A 278 10.96 16.03 -17.08
N TYR A 279 11.54 16.67 -18.08
CA TYR A 279 12.85 17.28 -18.05
C TYR A 279 12.66 18.76 -18.32
N LEU A 280 13.03 19.61 -17.36
CA LEU A 280 13.05 21.05 -17.47
C LEU A 280 14.51 21.49 -17.55
N ALA A 281 14.92 21.95 -18.73
CA ALA A 281 16.27 22.36 -19.04
C ALA A 281 16.32 23.86 -19.32
N PHE A 282 17.23 24.57 -18.63
CA PHE A 282 17.40 26.00 -18.79
C PHE A 282 18.85 26.43 -18.48
N GLN A 283 19.18 27.66 -18.86
CA GLN A 283 20.48 28.27 -18.60
C GLN A 283 20.26 29.65 -17.99
N LEU A 284 21.00 29.93 -16.91
CA LEU A 284 20.89 31.18 -16.16
C LEU A 284 22.27 31.79 -15.99
N ASN A 285 22.34 33.11 -16.14
CA ASN A 285 23.55 33.87 -15.85
C ASN A 285 23.50 34.39 -14.43
N PHE A 286 24.66 34.39 -13.80
CA PHE A 286 24.88 35.03 -12.51
C PHE A 286 26.11 35.93 -12.59
N ASP A 287 26.19 36.92 -11.71
CA ASP A 287 27.33 37.83 -11.64
C ASP A 287 28.63 37.11 -11.22
N SER A 288 28.48 35.99 -10.51
CA SER A 288 29.58 35.13 -10.08
C SER A 288 29.11 33.68 -9.96
N GLN A 289 30.06 32.75 -9.91
CA GLN A 289 29.76 31.35 -9.67
C GLN A 289 29.01 31.14 -8.35
N LEU A 290 27.97 30.32 -8.42
CA LEU A 290 27.11 30.02 -7.28
C LEU A 290 27.82 29.00 -6.42
N LYS A 291 28.03 29.33 -5.15
CA LYS A 291 28.48 28.37 -4.15
C LYS A 291 27.27 27.73 -3.49
N LYS A 292 26.88 28.26 -2.33
CA LYS A 292 25.68 27.84 -1.60
C LYS A 292 24.50 28.74 -1.95
N GLN A 293 23.39 28.13 -2.32
CA GLN A 293 22.20 28.83 -2.78
C GLN A 293 20.94 28.15 -2.24
N GLN A 294 20.00 28.95 -1.73
CA GLN A 294 18.68 28.42 -1.37
C GLN A 294 17.88 28.17 -2.64
N VAL A 295 17.50 26.92 -2.85
CA VAL A 295 16.73 26.45 -4.00
C VAL A 295 15.41 25.87 -3.51
N LEU A 296 14.33 26.30 -4.16
CA LEU A 296 12.99 25.78 -3.92
C LEU A 296 12.63 24.83 -5.06
N PHE A 297 12.02 23.70 -4.72
CA PHE A 297 11.41 22.82 -5.71
C PHE A 297 9.92 22.73 -5.45
N ALA A 298 9.13 22.72 -6.52
CA ALA A 298 7.69 22.55 -6.42
C ALA A 298 7.13 21.83 -7.65
N PHE A 299 5.99 21.17 -7.47
CA PHE A 299 5.18 20.67 -8.57
C PHE A 299 3.69 20.84 -8.26
N GLY A 300 2.90 20.92 -9.32
CA GLY A 300 1.44 20.86 -9.24
C GLY A 300 0.89 20.03 -10.39
N SER A 301 -0.23 19.33 -10.19
CA SER A 301 -0.84 18.50 -11.24
C SER A 301 -1.76 19.28 -12.20
N ALA A 302 -2.17 20.49 -11.82
CA ALA A 302 -3.01 21.32 -12.68
C ALA A 302 -2.15 21.95 -13.79
N ILE A 303 -2.52 21.73 -15.05
CA ILE A 303 -1.86 22.36 -16.20
C ILE A 303 -2.15 23.87 -16.13
N PRO A 304 -1.11 24.73 -16.13
CA PRO A 304 -1.28 26.19 -16.15
C PRO A 304 -2.16 26.65 -17.32
N VAL A 305 -3.00 27.65 -17.06
CA VAL A 305 -3.86 28.31 -18.06
C VAL A 305 -3.61 29.81 -17.98
N ASN A 306 -3.43 30.46 -19.13
CA ASN A 306 -3.08 31.89 -19.22
C ASN A 306 -1.86 32.24 -18.34
N ASP A 307 -0.85 31.37 -18.36
CA ASP A 307 0.37 31.48 -17.56
C ASP A 307 0.12 31.64 -16.04
N ARG A 308 -1.02 31.18 -15.53
CA ARG A 308 -1.30 31.17 -14.09
C ARG A 308 -1.02 29.80 -13.49
N LEU A 309 -0.19 29.78 -12.47
CA LEU A 309 0.08 28.58 -11.69
C LEU A 309 -1.01 28.38 -10.64
N ALA A 310 -1.54 27.16 -10.58
CA ALA A 310 -2.31 26.71 -9.42
C ALA A 310 -1.36 26.49 -8.22
N GLU A 311 -1.92 26.41 -7.03
CA GLU A 311 -1.15 26.05 -5.84
C GLU A 311 -0.42 24.71 -6.06
N HIS A 312 0.85 24.67 -5.66
CA HIS A 312 1.67 23.46 -5.75
C HIS A 312 1.09 22.36 -4.86
N GLN A 313 1.18 21.10 -5.29
CA GLN A 313 0.82 19.94 -4.46
C GLN A 313 1.97 19.50 -3.56
N GLY A 314 3.20 19.75 -3.99
CA GLY A 314 4.38 19.48 -3.18
C GLY A 314 5.37 20.61 -3.37
N LYS A 315 6.08 20.94 -2.29
CA LYS A 315 7.19 21.88 -2.30
C LYS A 315 8.26 21.52 -1.28
N THR A 316 9.46 22.04 -1.48
CA THR A 316 10.53 22.06 -0.47
C THR A 316 11.42 23.29 -0.65
N SER A 317 12.19 23.59 0.39
CA SER A 317 13.33 24.50 0.34
C SER A 317 14.57 23.75 0.82
N ILE A 318 15.65 23.82 0.05
CA ILE A 318 16.95 23.26 0.43
C ILE A 318 18.04 24.28 0.15
N THR A 319 19.12 24.25 0.94
CA THR A 319 20.38 24.88 0.59
C THR A 319 21.17 23.89 -0.26
N PHE A 320 21.49 24.28 -1.49
CA PHE A 320 22.28 23.46 -2.42
C PHE A 320 23.65 24.09 -2.63
N ASP A 321 24.70 23.27 -2.55
CA ASP A 321 26.07 23.67 -2.83
C ASP A 321 26.46 23.20 -4.24
N PHE A 322 26.52 24.13 -5.18
CA PHE A 322 26.84 23.84 -6.58
C PHE A 322 28.30 23.45 -6.80
N THR A 323 29.19 23.61 -5.81
CA THR A 323 30.59 23.17 -5.92
C THR A 323 30.77 21.72 -5.51
N THR A 324 30.05 21.26 -4.49
CA THR A 324 30.17 19.90 -3.94
C THR A 324 29.03 18.97 -4.36
N GLY A 325 27.92 19.51 -4.86
CA GLY A 325 26.70 18.75 -5.15
C GLY A 325 25.92 18.31 -3.91
N SER A 326 26.30 18.81 -2.74
CA SER A 326 25.65 18.51 -1.47
C SER A 326 24.43 19.39 -1.24
N SER A 327 23.41 18.82 -0.58
CA SER A 327 22.21 19.53 -0.19
C SER A 327 21.98 19.43 1.31
N SER A 328 21.63 20.54 1.96
CA SER A 328 21.17 20.57 3.35
C SER A 328 19.78 21.20 3.43
N GLY A 329 18.89 20.61 4.25
CA GLY A 329 17.49 21.02 4.33
C GLY A 329 16.54 19.85 4.61
N SER A 330 15.24 20.10 4.62
CA SER A 330 14.25 19.06 4.87
C SER A 330 14.23 18.03 3.75
N SER A 331 14.63 16.79 4.05
CA SER A 331 14.51 15.67 3.11
C SER A 331 13.05 15.26 2.92
N PHE A 332 12.71 14.79 1.72
CA PHE A 332 11.37 14.25 1.50
C PHE A 332 11.18 12.99 2.36
N PRO A 333 10.08 12.85 3.13
CA PRO A 333 9.87 11.73 4.05
C PRO A 333 9.44 10.45 3.30
N SER A 334 10.30 9.98 2.39
CA SER A 334 10.09 8.80 1.53
C SER A 334 9.86 7.52 2.34
N GLY A 335 10.61 7.34 3.43
CA GLY A 335 10.43 6.23 4.36
C GLY A 335 9.04 6.21 4.97
N LEU A 336 8.56 7.35 5.49
CA LEU A 336 7.22 7.47 6.08
C LEU A 336 6.11 7.20 5.06
N LYS A 337 6.27 7.74 3.84
CA LYS A 337 5.35 7.46 2.72
C LYS A 337 5.28 5.97 2.39
N ARG A 338 6.44 5.30 2.36
CA ARG A 338 6.53 3.86 2.12
C ARG A 338 5.88 3.06 3.26
N THR A 339 6.14 3.42 4.51
CA THR A 339 5.55 2.78 5.69
C THR A 339 4.04 2.91 5.70
N HIS A 340 3.49 4.11 5.44
CA HIS A 340 2.04 4.31 5.30
C HIS A 340 1.43 3.39 4.25
N GLY A 341 2.04 3.32 3.05
CA GLY A 341 1.56 2.46 1.96
C GLY A 341 1.65 0.98 2.31
N ALA A 342 2.77 0.53 2.88
CA ALA A 342 3.00 -0.87 3.23
C ALA A 342 2.04 -1.36 4.33
N LEU A 343 1.91 -0.60 5.42
CA LEU A 343 1.01 -0.93 6.53
C LEU A 343 -0.44 -1.06 6.05
N ASN A 344 -0.91 -0.09 5.26
CA ASN A 344 -2.30 -0.10 4.80
C ASN A 344 -2.58 -1.16 3.73
N LEU A 345 -1.63 -1.44 2.84
CA LEU A 345 -1.75 -2.52 1.87
C LEU A 345 -1.84 -3.87 2.58
N PHE A 346 -0.98 -4.12 3.57
CA PHE A 346 -0.98 -5.39 4.30
C PHE A 346 -2.20 -5.55 5.21
N ALA A 347 -2.52 -4.51 6.00
CA ALA A 347 -3.66 -4.52 6.90
C ALA A 347 -4.98 -4.65 6.14
N TRP A 348 -5.33 -3.64 5.35
CA TRP A 348 -6.65 -3.54 4.71
C TRP A 348 -6.76 -4.38 3.44
N GLY A 349 -5.65 -4.57 2.72
CA GLY A 349 -5.63 -5.31 1.47
C GLY A 349 -5.41 -6.81 1.62
N VAL A 350 -4.93 -7.30 2.77
CA VAL A 350 -4.60 -8.73 2.97
C VAL A 350 -5.23 -9.29 4.24
N LEU A 351 -4.87 -8.78 5.43
CA LEU A 351 -5.32 -9.37 6.70
C LEU A 351 -6.83 -9.31 6.89
N LEU A 352 -7.46 -8.13 6.75
CA LEU A 352 -8.90 -7.98 6.96
C LEU A 352 -9.75 -8.81 5.97
N PRO A 353 -9.41 -8.86 4.65
CA PRO A 353 -10.02 -9.80 3.72
C PRO A 353 -9.90 -11.27 4.14
N ILE A 354 -8.73 -11.72 4.60
CA ILE A 354 -8.52 -13.09 5.09
C ILE A 354 -9.42 -13.38 6.29
N GLY A 355 -9.48 -12.45 7.26
CA GLY A 355 -10.38 -12.58 8.41
C GLY A 355 -11.85 -12.70 8.00
N ALA A 356 -12.28 -12.00 6.95
CA ALA A 356 -13.64 -12.09 6.42
C ALA A 356 -13.91 -13.42 5.69
N ILE A 357 -12.93 -13.94 4.94
CA ILE A 357 -12.99 -15.26 4.29
C ILE A 357 -13.18 -16.36 5.35
N ILE A 358 -12.39 -16.33 6.43
CA ILE A 358 -12.52 -17.29 7.54
C ILE A 358 -13.93 -17.26 8.15
N ALA A 359 -14.47 -16.08 8.43
CA ALA A 359 -15.82 -15.95 9.01
C ALA A 359 -16.96 -16.42 8.08
N ARG A 360 -16.73 -16.43 6.77
CA ARG A 360 -17.72 -16.89 5.78
C ARG A 360 -17.65 -18.39 5.54
N TYR A 361 -16.44 -18.93 5.33
CA TYR A 361 -16.27 -20.29 4.81
C TYR A 361 -15.88 -21.31 5.88
N CYS A 362 -15.31 -20.88 7.01
CA CYS A 362 -14.84 -21.78 8.07
C CYS A 362 -15.84 -21.91 9.24
N ARG A 363 -17.12 -21.57 9.04
CA ARG A 363 -18.19 -21.61 10.07
C ARG A 363 -18.33 -22.98 10.77
N GLY A 364 -17.94 -24.07 10.13
CA GLY A 364 -17.96 -25.42 10.71
C GLY A 364 -16.91 -25.66 11.79
N TRP A 365 -15.93 -24.76 11.97
CA TRP A 365 -14.91 -24.84 13.00
C TRP A 365 -15.32 -24.06 14.25
N ASP A 366 -16.56 -24.20 14.72
CA ASP A 366 -16.98 -23.51 15.94
C ASP A 366 -16.26 -24.09 17.18
N PRO A 367 -15.76 -23.27 18.11
CA PRO A 367 -15.76 -21.79 18.15
C PRO A 367 -14.53 -21.14 17.49
N LEU A 368 -13.59 -21.93 16.98
CA LEU A 368 -12.31 -21.47 16.45
C LEU A 368 -12.42 -20.40 15.35
N TRP A 369 -13.36 -20.54 14.41
CA TRP A 369 -13.54 -19.55 13.34
C TRP A 369 -13.76 -18.14 13.88
N PHE A 370 -14.47 -18.03 15.02
CA PHE A 370 -14.81 -16.76 15.66
C PHE A 370 -13.56 -16.11 16.25
N TYR A 371 -12.71 -16.89 16.92
CA TYR A 371 -11.43 -16.40 17.46
C TYR A 371 -10.46 -16.01 16.35
N LEU A 372 -10.34 -16.83 15.30
CA LEU A 372 -9.48 -16.52 14.15
C LEU A 372 -9.96 -15.26 13.43
N HIS A 373 -11.27 -15.13 13.18
CA HIS A 373 -11.84 -13.91 12.63
C HIS A 373 -11.55 -12.70 13.51
N GLY A 374 -11.93 -12.75 14.79
CA GLY A 374 -11.75 -11.63 15.72
C GLY A 374 -10.29 -11.21 15.86
N GLY A 375 -9.38 -12.17 16.05
CA GLY A 375 -7.95 -11.93 16.20
C GLY A 375 -7.32 -11.30 14.95
N ILE A 376 -7.58 -11.85 13.76
CA ILE A 376 -7.05 -11.31 12.50
C ILE A 376 -7.63 -9.91 12.22
N GLN A 377 -8.93 -9.69 12.47
CA GLN A 377 -9.55 -8.38 12.29
C GLN A 377 -8.95 -7.34 13.24
N PHE A 378 -8.72 -7.70 14.52
CA PHE A 378 -8.14 -6.79 15.50
C PHE A 378 -6.68 -6.42 15.15
N VAL A 379 -5.84 -7.41 14.83
CA VAL A 379 -4.45 -7.18 14.40
C VAL A 379 -4.41 -6.34 13.12
N GLY A 380 -5.23 -6.68 12.12
CA GLY A 380 -5.33 -5.91 10.89
C GLY A 380 -5.78 -4.47 11.14
N PHE A 381 -6.76 -4.25 12.03
CA PHE A 381 -7.24 -2.91 12.34
C PHE A 381 -6.17 -2.05 13.04
N ILE A 382 -5.41 -2.61 13.99
CA ILE A 382 -4.32 -1.89 14.67
C ILE A 382 -3.20 -1.51 13.69
N LEU A 383 -2.78 -2.43 12.82
CA LEU A 383 -1.79 -2.14 11.78
C LEU A 383 -2.32 -1.09 10.78
N GLY A 384 -3.59 -1.18 10.42
CA GLY A 384 -4.27 -0.21 9.56
C GLY A 384 -4.32 1.18 10.20
N LEU A 385 -4.62 1.27 11.50
CA LEU A 385 -4.63 2.51 12.26
C LEU A 385 -3.23 3.13 12.33
N ALA A 386 -2.19 2.34 12.60
CA ALA A 386 -0.80 2.79 12.55
C ALA A 386 -0.43 3.32 11.14
N GLY A 387 -0.92 2.65 10.09
CA GLY A 387 -0.82 3.13 8.71
C GLY A 387 -1.50 4.49 8.52
N VAL A 388 -2.71 4.70 9.03
CA VAL A 388 -3.40 6.00 8.96
C VAL A 388 -2.64 7.09 9.72
N VAL A 389 -2.13 6.81 10.92
CA VAL A 389 -1.32 7.76 11.71
C VAL A 389 -0.06 8.17 10.94
N ALA A 390 0.63 7.21 10.29
CA ALA A 390 1.74 7.51 9.41
C ALA A 390 1.34 8.41 8.22
N GLY A 391 0.12 8.23 7.69
CA GLY A 391 -0.45 9.07 6.63
C GLY A 391 -0.76 10.50 7.09
N VAL A 392 -1.29 10.67 8.30
CA VAL A 392 -1.51 11.99 8.92
C VAL A 392 -0.18 12.70 9.15
N SER A 393 0.81 12.00 9.70
CA SER A 393 2.17 12.55 9.89
C SER A 393 2.82 12.93 8.55
N LEU A 394 2.63 12.10 7.51
CA LEU A 394 3.10 12.41 6.16
C LEU A 394 2.46 13.69 5.64
N TYR A 395 1.14 13.80 5.73
CA TYR A 395 0.41 15.01 5.34
C TYR A 395 0.92 16.24 6.09
N GLY A 396 1.18 16.13 7.40
CA GLY A 396 1.79 17.18 8.21
C GLY A 396 3.10 17.73 7.63
N LYS A 397 3.93 16.86 7.03
CA LYS A 397 5.25 17.22 6.48
C LYS A 397 5.21 17.74 5.05
N ILE A 398 4.35 17.20 4.19
CA ILE A 398 4.36 17.52 2.75
C ILE A 398 3.16 18.33 2.28
N GLN A 399 2.09 18.40 3.10
CA GLN A 399 0.84 19.12 2.81
C GLN A 399 0.25 18.81 1.43
N ALA A 400 0.33 17.53 1.03
CA ALA A 400 -0.08 17.09 -0.30
C ALA A 400 -1.59 17.21 -0.51
N ASP A 401 -2.00 17.83 -1.61
CA ASP A 401 -3.41 17.96 -2.01
C ASP A 401 -3.91 16.68 -2.70
N VAL A 402 -4.37 15.71 -1.89
CA VAL A 402 -4.92 14.42 -2.34
C VAL A 402 -6.31 14.14 -1.76
N PRO A 403 -7.31 15.00 -2.03
CA PRO A 403 -8.59 15.00 -1.30
C PRO A 403 -9.39 13.70 -1.46
N ALA A 404 -9.34 13.07 -2.64
CA ALA A 404 -10.05 11.81 -2.89
C ALA A 404 -9.51 10.65 -2.04
N HIS A 405 -8.19 10.43 -2.04
CA HIS A 405 -7.56 9.37 -1.25
C HIS A 405 -7.72 9.60 0.25
N ARG A 406 -7.56 10.85 0.70
CA ARG A 406 -7.74 11.23 2.11
C ARG A 406 -9.20 11.03 2.56
N GLY A 407 -10.15 11.57 1.80
CA GLY A 407 -11.58 11.48 2.12
C GLY A 407 -12.06 10.03 2.15
N LEU A 408 -11.67 9.24 1.14
CA LEU A 408 -12.02 7.83 1.10
C LEU A 408 -11.34 7.03 2.22
N GLY A 409 -10.09 7.34 2.56
CA GLY A 409 -9.38 6.71 3.68
C GLY A 409 -10.03 6.98 5.03
N ILE A 410 -10.48 8.22 5.29
CA ILE A 410 -11.23 8.57 6.50
C ILE A 410 -12.56 7.82 6.53
N PHE A 411 -13.27 7.76 5.40
CA PHE A 411 -14.52 7.02 5.29
C PHE A 411 -14.33 5.52 5.64
N VAL A 412 -13.29 4.88 5.08
CA VAL A 412 -12.93 3.48 5.40
C VAL A 412 -12.60 3.32 6.89
N LEU A 413 -11.85 4.25 7.50
CA LEU A 413 -11.52 4.19 8.91
C LEU A 413 -12.78 4.26 9.79
N VAL A 414 -13.71 5.17 9.49
CA VAL A 414 -14.99 5.28 10.22
C VAL A 414 -15.77 3.98 10.14
N LEU A 415 -15.92 3.42 8.94
CA LEU A 415 -16.59 2.13 8.77
C LEU A 415 -15.86 0.99 9.51
N GLY A 416 -14.53 1.02 9.56
CA GLY A 416 -13.72 0.08 10.34
C GLY A 416 -13.94 0.18 11.85
N ILE A 417 -13.99 1.40 12.40
CA ILE A 417 -14.33 1.64 13.81
C ILE A 417 -15.72 1.10 14.12
N LEU A 418 -16.70 1.34 13.24
CA LEU A 418 -18.05 0.79 13.34
C LEU A 418 -18.05 -0.76 13.39
N GLN A 419 -17.14 -1.43 12.65
CA GLN A 419 -16.98 -2.89 12.75
C GLN A 419 -16.38 -3.35 14.08
N ILE A 420 -15.42 -2.60 14.65
CA ILE A 420 -14.89 -2.90 15.99
C ILE A 420 -15.98 -2.72 17.06
N LEU A 421 -16.78 -1.66 16.97
CA LEU A 421 -17.94 -1.46 17.86
C LEU A 421 -18.99 -2.57 17.71
N ALA A 422 -19.15 -3.14 16.51
CA ALA A 422 -20.04 -4.27 16.29
C ALA A 422 -19.67 -5.47 17.19
N PHE A 423 -18.39 -5.70 17.47
CA PHE A 423 -17.96 -6.77 18.37
C PHE A 423 -18.48 -6.54 19.80
N PHE A 424 -18.34 -5.33 20.34
CA PHE A 424 -18.81 -4.99 21.69
C PHE A 424 -20.33 -4.96 21.81
N LEU A 425 -21.02 -4.55 20.73
CA LEU A 425 -22.49 -4.47 20.67
C LEU A 425 -23.14 -5.79 20.21
N ARG A 426 -22.38 -6.89 20.20
CA ARG A 426 -22.86 -8.18 19.69
C ARG A 426 -23.94 -8.77 20.60
N PRO A 427 -25.20 -8.91 20.14
CA PRO A 427 -26.28 -9.47 20.95
C PRO A 427 -26.11 -10.99 21.17
N ASN A 428 -26.71 -11.49 22.26
CA ASN A 428 -26.85 -12.93 22.52
C ASN A 428 -27.52 -13.65 21.34
N LYS A 429 -27.21 -14.95 21.18
CA LYS A 429 -27.68 -15.75 20.03
C LYS A 429 -29.21 -15.77 19.91
N ASP A 430 -29.93 -15.76 21.04
CA ASP A 430 -31.39 -15.85 21.09
C ASP A 430 -32.10 -14.49 21.00
N SER A 431 -31.34 -13.39 20.88
CA SER A 431 -31.92 -12.05 20.78
C SER A 431 -32.53 -11.77 19.41
N LYS A 432 -33.73 -11.19 19.36
CA LYS A 432 -34.34 -10.67 18.12
C LYS A 432 -33.45 -9.65 17.39
N TYR A 433 -32.60 -8.93 18.12
CA TYR A 433 -31.67 -7.94 17.57
C TYR A 433 -30.48 -8.57 16.85
N ARG A 434 -30.20 -9.87 17.07
CA ARG A 434 -29.12 -10.62 16.41
C ARG A 434 -29.23 -10.59 14.89
N LYS A 435 -30.45 -10.63 14.35
CA LYS A 435 -30.71 -10.55 12.89
C LYS A 435 -30.26 -9.22 12.31
N TYR A 436 -30.65 -8.10 12.92
CA TYR A 436 -30.28 -6.75 12.47
C TYR A 436 -28.77 -6.51 12.62
N TRP A 437 -28.19 -6.96 13.74
CA TRP A 437 -26.75 -6.91 13.94
C TRP A 437 -25.99 -7.68 12.84
N ASN A 438 -26.45 -8.90 12.49
CA ASN A 438 -25.80 -9.69 11.43
C ASN A 438 -25.90 -8.96 10.08
N TRP A 439 -27.06 -8.39 9.75
CA TRP A 439 -27.24 -7.63 8.50
C TRP A 439 -26.27 -6.45 8.44
N TYR A 440 -26.24 -5.63 9.49
CA TYR A 440 -25.33 -4.50 9.63
C TYR A 440 -23.87 -4.93 9.51
N HIS A 441 -23.43 -5.89 10.33
CA HIS A 441 -22.04 -6.35 10.38
C HIS A 441 -21.58 -6.90 9.02
N HIS A 442 -22.43 -7.69 8.34
CA HIS A 442 -22.10 -8.24 7.03
C HIS A 442 -22.02 -7.18 5.94
N TRP A 443 -22.99 -6.27 5.83
CA TRP A 443 -22.99 -5.28 4.75
C TRP A 443 -21.95 -4.20 4.96
N VAL A 444 -21.85 -3.63 6.16
CA VAL A 444 -20.84 -2.61 6.45
C VAL A 444 -19.44 -3.20 6.36
N GLY A 445 -19.21 -4.43 6.83
CA GLY A 445 -17.93 -5.13 6.66
C GLY A 445 -17.53 -5.30 5.20
N ARG A 446 -18.47 -5.63 4.30
CA ARG A 446 -18.19 -5.70 2.85
C ARG A 446 -17.86 -4.33 2.25
N LEU A 447 -18.59 -3.28 2.65
CA LEU A 447 -18.31 -1.92 2.19
C LEU A 447 -16.91 -1.46 2.62
N VAL A 448 -16.49 -1.75 3.85
CA VAL A 448 -15.12 -1.48 4.33
C VAL A 448 -14.10 -2.08 3.38
N LEU A 449 -14.21 -3.37 3.07
CA LEU A 449 -13.24 -4.07 2.21
C LEU A 449 -13.25 -3.54 0.77
N PHE A 450 -14.42 -3.24 0.22
CA PHE A 450 -14.55 -2.67 -1.12
C PHE A 450 -13.87 -1.30 -1.22
N PHE A 451 -14.24 -0.36 -0.34
CA PHE A 451 -13.68 0.97 -0.37
C PHE A 451 -12.20 1.01 0.04
N ALA A 452 -11.76 0.10 0.92
CA ALA A 452 -10.34 -0.09 1.20
C ALA A 452 -9.57 -0.48 -0.05
N ALA A 453 -10.07 -1.43 -0.84
CA ALA A 453 -9.43 -1.84 -2.09
C ALA A 453 -9.32 -0.68 -3.10
N VAL A 454 -10.41 0.07 -3.29
CA VAL A 454 -10.40 1.29 -4.12
C VAL A 454 -9.38 2.30 -3.60
N ASN A 455 -9.35 2.52 -2.28
CA ASN A 455 -8.45 3.50 -1.69
C ASN A 455 -6.97 3.10 -1.79
N ILE A 456 -6.63 1.81 -1.76
CA ILE A 456 -5.27 1.32 -1.99
C ILE A 456 -4.84 1.62 -3.43
N VAL A 457 -5.70 1.38 -4.43
CA VAL A 457 -5.41 1.72 -5.83
C VAL A 457 -5.17 3.22 -6.01
N LEU A 458 -6.02 4.05 -5.39
CA LEU A 458 -5.84 5.50 -5.37
C LEU A 458 -4.51 5.88 -4.71
N GLY A 459 -4.20 5.28 -3.55
CA GLY A 459 -2.95 5.49 -2.81
C GLY A 459 -1.70 5.17 -3.61
N ILE A 460 -1.69 4.04 -4.34
CA ILE A 460 -0.59 3.66 -5.25
C ILE A 460 -0.42 4.70 -6.37
N LYS A 461 -1.54 5.18 -6.95
CA LYS A 461 -1.53 6.19 -8.01
C LYS A 461 -1.02 7.54 -7.53
N VAL A 462 -1.62 8.11 -6.47
CA VAL A 462 -1.23 9.44 -5.94
C VAL A 462 0.13 9.40 -5.27
N GLY A 463 0.51 8.25 -4.71
CA GLY A 463 1.84 8.00 -4.19
C GLY A 463 2.91 7.93 -5.28
N GLY A 464 2.55 7.91 -6.57
CA GLY A 464 3.51 7.74 -7.66
C GLY A 464 4.34 6.46 -7.49
N ALA A 465 3.74 5.41 -6.90
CA ALA A 465 4.43 4.18 -6.64
C ALA A 465 4.71 3.46 -7.98
N GLY A 466 5.93 2.95 -8.13
CA GLY A 466 6.37 2.30 -9.36
C GLY A 466 5.53 1.08 -9.73
N ASN A 467 5.73 0.56 -10.95
CA ASN A 467 5.06 -0.64 -11.45
C ASN A 467 5.06 -1.84 -10.47
N PRO A 468 6.11 -2.08 -9.67
CA PRO A 468 6.10 -3.20 -8.73
C PRO A 468 4.97 -3.15 -7.69
N TRP A 469 4.60 -1.96 -7.21
CA TRP A 469 3.48 -1.82 -6.26
C TRP A 469 2.14 -2.13 -6.91
N LYS A 470 1.94 -1.67 -8.16
CA LYS A 470 0.73 -1.94 -8.95
C LYS A 470 0.59 -3.44 -9.23
N ILE A 471 1.67 -4.08 -9.69
CA ILE A 471 1.71 -5.50 -10.01
C ILE A 471 1.51 -6.33 -8.74
N GLY A 472 2.22 -6.01 -7.67
CA GLY A 472 2.13 -6.74 -6.39
C GLY A 472 0.73 -6.70 -5.79
N TYR A 473 0.12 -5.51 -5.73
CA TYR A 473 -1.25 -5.39 -5.24
C TYR A 473 -2.27 -6.05 -6.19
N GLY A 474 -2.12 -5.86 -7.51
CA GLY A 474 -2.99 -6.50 -8.49
C GLY A 474 -2.97 -8.03 -8.41
N PHE A 475 -1.79 -8.62 -8.24
CA PHE A 475 -1.62 -10.06 -8.04
C PHE A 475 -2.26 -10.53 -6.73
N SER A 476 -2.06 -9.81 -5.64
CA SER A 476 -2.70 -10.11 -4.36
C SER A 476 -4.23 -10.08 -4.43
N LEU A 477 -4.78 -9.02 -5.04
CA LEU A 477 -6.22 -8.87 -5.20
C LEU A 477 -6.78 -10.00 -6.08
N ALA A 478 -6.09 -10.37 -7.16
CA ALA A 478 -6.49 -11.49 -8.02
C ALA A 478 -6.54 -12.82 -7.25
N ILE A 479 -5.52 -13.13 -6.43
CA ILE A 479 -5.52 -14.33 -5.59
C ILE A 479 -6.71 -14.33 -4.62
N LEU A 480 -6.96 -13.21 -3.94
CA LEU A 480 -8.08 -13.09 -3.01
C LEU A 480 -9.42 -13.32 -3.71
N LEU A 481 -9.62 -12.72 -4.89
CA LEU A 481 -10.85 -12.88 -5.67
C LEU A 481 -11.02 -14.31 -6.19
N ILE A 482 -9.97 -14.93 -6.74
CA ILE A 482 -10.01 -16.34 -7.19
C ILE A 482 -10.34 -17.27 -6.03
N THR A 483 -9.74 -17.03 -4.86
CA THR A 483 -10.01 -17.80 -3.64
C THR A 483 -11.47 -17.68 -3.23
N ILE A 484 -12.02 -16.46 -3.21
CA ILE A 484 -13.43 -16.21 -2.87
C ILE A 484 -14.35 -16.90 -3.87
N ILE A 485 -14.11 -16.77 -5.18
CA ILE A 485 -14.92 -17.40 -6.23
C ILE A 485 -14.89 -18.92 -6.08
N THR A 486 -13.70 -19.51 -5.89
CA THR A 486 -13.53 -20.95 -5.72
C THR A 486 -14.31 -21.45 -4.50
N LEU A 487 -14.15 -20.80 -3.35
CA LEU A 487 -14.85 -21.17 -2.12
C LEU A 487 -16.36 -21.00 -2.24
N GLU A 488 -16.84 -19.96 -2.92
CA GLU A 488 -18.28 -19.74 -3.14
C GLU A 488 -18.87 -20.84 -4.06
N VAL A 489 -18.17 -21.20 -5.13
CA VAL A 489 -18.56 -22.31 -6.02
C VAL A 489 -18.62 -23.63 -5.24
N LEU A 490 -17.62 -23.93 -4.41
CA LEU A 490 -17.61 -25.15 -3.60
C LEU A 490 -18.77 -25.20 -2.60
N VAL A 491 -19.08 -24.09 -1.93
CA VAL A 491 -20.22 -23.99 -1.01
C VAL A 491 -21.54 -24.18 -1.76
N TRP A 492 -21.68 -23.57 -2.93
CA TRP A 492 -22.89 -23.68 -3.74
C TRP A 492 -23.13 -25.11 -4.24
N THR A 493 -22.09 -25.76 -4.78
CA THR A 493 -22.15 -27.16 -5.23
C THR A 493 -22.51 -28.10 -4.08
N ARG A 494 -21.90 -27.91 -2.89
CA ARG A 494 -22.23 -28.71 -1.70
C ARG A 494 -23.70 -28.54 -1.29
N ARG A 495 -24.25 -27.32 -1.31
CA ARG A 495 -25.67 -27.09 -1.01
C ARG A 495 -26.57 -27.81 -2.00
N LYS A 496 -26.29 -27.70 -3.31
CA LYS A 496 -27.08 -28.37 -4.36
C LYS A 496 -27.09 -29.89 -4.19
N ASN A 497 -25.93 -30.49 -3.92
CA ASN A 497 -25.82 -31.95 -3.72
C ASN A 497 -26.59 -32.42 -2.48
N ASN A 498 -26.55 -31.66 -1.39
CA ASN A 498 -27.33 -31.99 -0.19
C ASN A 498 -28.84 -31.84 -0.40
N SER A 499 -29.27 -30.83 -1.16
CA SER A 499 -30.69 -30.65 -1.53
C SER A 499 -31.21 -31.80 -2.40
N GLY A 500 -30.40 -32.32 -3.31
CA GLY A 500 -30.78 -33.47 -4.16
C GLY A 500 -30.83 -34.81 -3.42
N ALA A 501 -30.00 -35.01 -2.39
CA ALA A 501 -30.00 -36.23 -1.57
C ALA A 501 -31.20 -36.35 -0.61
N THR A 502 -31.94 -35.27 -0.38
CA THR A 502 -33.09 -35.25 0.53
C THR A 502 -34.42 -35.54 -0.20
N THR A 503 -34.40 -35.75 -1.53
CA THR A 503 -35.60 -35.92 -2.37
C THR A 503 -35.76 -37.34 -2.94
N THR A 504 -35.35 -38.35 -2.17
CA THR A 504 -35.66 -39.76 -2.45
C THR A 504 -36.31 -40.34 -1.21
N TYR A 505 -37.64 -40.34 -1.21
CA TYR A 505 -38.48 -41.21 -0.38
C TYR A 505 -39.23 -42.15 -1.32
#